data_AF-A0A2D4PIX5-F1
#
_entry.id   AF-A0A2D4PIX5-F1
#
_cell.length_a   1.000
_cell.length_b   1.000
_cell.length_c   1.000
_cell.angle_alpha   90.00
_cell.angle_beta   90.00
_cell.angle_gamma   90.00
#
_symmetry.space_group_name_H-M   'P 1'
#
loop_
_entity.id
_entity.type
_entity.pdbx_description
1 polymer ?
#
loop_
_entity_poly.entity_id
_entity_poly.type
_entity_poly.pdbx_seq_one_letter_code
_entity_poly.pdbx_strand_id
1 'polypeptide(L)'
;SMLEENVLIGQGTSVGTKCCITNSVIGPNCKIGNGVLLDRAFLWNDVHIGDGVKIYQSIVCDEAEVKEDVTLNPHCVLTSQVVVGPNKVFPEGTVVSLHPADEEEYDEDEFSDDADVSKEESKVKQKGYNTEEVGLQGRGYLWKAADENDANQEEQRQSLWGLTVKTEEESESESDMSFGSEQIDSRTASPQMDDIKVFQNEVLGTLQRGEEEKISCDNLVLEINSLK
;
A
#
# COMPACT_ATOMS: atom_id res chain seq x y z
N SER A 1 -19.95 7.08 21.29
CA SER A 1 -18.73 6.97 20.47
C SER A 1 -18.56 8.27 19.75
N MET A 2 -17.33 8.69 19.50
CA MET A 2 -17.00 9.96 18.89
C MET A 2 -16.59 9.68 17.44
N LEU A 3 -17.37 10.23 16.52
CA LEU A 3 -17.09 10.24 15.09
C LEU A 3 -16.66 11.66 14.77
N GLU A 4 -15.46 11.82 14.23
CA GLU A 4 -14.93 13.14 13.87
C GLU A 4 -15.19 13.41 12.38
N GLU A 5 -14.13 13.60 11.59
CA GLU A 5 -14.22 13.98 10.19
C GLU A 5 -13.99 12.79 9.25
N ASN A 6 -14.61 12.88 8.06
CA ASN A 6 -14.39 11.94 6.96
C ASN A 6 -14.57 10.46 7.34
N VAL A 7 -15.67 10.15 8.03
CA VAL A 7 -16.01 8.77 8.43
C VAL A 7 -17.12 8.21 7.55
N LEU A 8 -16.89 7.02 6.99
CA LEU A 8 -17.90 6.24 6.27
C LEU A 8 -18.19 4.96 7.05
N ILE A 9 -19.48 4.65 7.24
CA ILE A 9 -19.91 3.43 7.93
C ILE A 9 -20.88 2.67 7.02
N GLY A 10 -20.54 1.42 6.71
CA GLY A 10 -21.37 0.52 5.92
C GLY A 10 -22.61 0.03 6.65
N GLN A 11 -23.56 -0.49 5.87
CA GLN A 11 -24.81 -1.03 6.39
C GLN A 11 -24.57 -2.27 7.26
N GLY A 12 -25.33 -2.42 8.35
CA GLY A 12 -25.23 -3.60 9.22
C GLY A 12 -24.05 -3.56 10.21
N THR A 13 -23.28 -2.47 10.21
CA THR A 13 -22.14 -2.32 11.11
C THR A 13 -22.56 -1.89 12.51
N SER A 14 -21.99 -2.53 13.54
CA SER A 14 -22.22 -2.20 14.94
C SER A 14 -20.97 -1.60 15.56
N VAL A 15 -21.09 -0.42 16.18
CA VAL A 15 -19.97 0.27 16.85
C VAL A 15 -20.18 0.27 18.36
N GLY A 16 -19.18 -0.22 19.10
CA GLY A 16 -19.16 -0.24 20.55
C GLY A 16 -19.06 1.15 21.19
N THR A 17 -19.00 1.19 22.52
CA THR A 17 -18.94 2.44 23.30
C THR A 17 -17.52 3.01 23.42
N LYS A 18 -17.40 4.33 23.58
CA LYS A 18 -16.13 5.07 23.77
C LYS A 18 -15.12 4.91 22.63
N CYS A 19 -15.56 4.61 21.41
CA CYS A 19 -14.68 4.55 20.25
C CYS A 19 -14.42 5.96 19.69
N CYS A 20 -13.25 6.18 19.12
CA CYS A 20 -12.86 7.38 18.40
C CYS A 20 -12.49 7.00 16.97
N ILE A 21 -13.19 7.54 15.98
CA ILE A 21 -13.00 7.19 14.57
C ILE A 21 -12.79 8.48 13.77
N THR A 22 -11.65 8.57 13.09
CA THR A 22 -11.17 9.76 12.36
C THR A 22 -10.68 9.35 10.98
N ASN A 23 -11.13 10.05 9.93
CA ASN A 23 -10.72 9.86 8.53
C ASN A 23 -10.71 8.39 8.06
N SER A 24 -11.69 7.61 8.52
CA SER A 24 -11.68 6.15 8.35
C SER A 24 -12.93 5.66 7.62
N VAL A 25 -12.76 4.59 6.85
CA VAL A 25 -13.84 3.93 6.12
C VAL A 25 -14.09 2.57 6.74
N ILE A 26 -15.35 2.29 7.05
CA ILE A 26 -15.79 1.01 7.61
C ILE A 26 -16.79 0.39 6.66
N GLY A 27 -16.51 -0.82 6.17
CA GLY A 27 -17.38 -1.59 5.31
C GLY A 27 -18.68 -2.06 6.00
N PRO A 28 -19.58 -2.71 5.25
CA PRO A 28 -20.80 -3.32 5.76
C PRO A 28 -20.54 -4.55 6.63
N ASN A 29 -21.51 -4.83 7.50
CA ASN A 29 -21.54 -5.98 8.43
C ASN A 29 -20.36 -6.06 9.40
N CYS A 30 -19.66 -4.96 9.66
CA CYS A 30 -18.53 -4.94 10.56
C CYS A 30 -18.96 -4.86 12.04
N LYS A 31 -18.17 -5.44 12.93
CA LYS A 31 -18.38 -5.34 14.39
C LYS A 31 -17.18 -4.67 15.03
N ILE A 32 -17.39 -3.51 15.62
CA ILE A 32 -16.36 -2.74 16.30
C ILE A 32 -16.61 -2.83 17.80
N GLY A 33 -15.61 -3.27 18.56
CA GLY A 33 -15.63 -3.36 20.02
C GLY A 33 -15.66 -2.01 20.73
N ASN A 34 -15.47 -2.04 22.05
CA ASN A 34 -15.46 -0.87 22.93
C ASN A 34 -14.07 -0.24 23.03
N GLY A 35 -14.01 1.10 23.14
CA GLY A 35 -12.74 1.81 23.34
C GLY A 35 -11.78 1.74 22.16
N VAL A 36 -12.30 1.45 20.96
CA VAL A 36 -11.49 1.32 19.74
C VAL A 36 -11.09 2.69 19.21
N LEU A 37 -9.85 2.83 18.77
CA LEU A 37 -9.34 4.03 18.11
C LEU A 37 -8.98 3.68 16.66
N LEU A 38 -9.67 4.33 15.71
CA LEU A 38 -9.42 4.21 14.28
C LEU A 38 -8.98 5.58 13.74
N ASP A 39 -7.77 5.68 13.22
CA ASP A 39 -7.25 6.88 12.57
C ASP A 39 -6.72 6.56 11.18
N ARG A 40 -7.31 7.16 10.14
CA ARG A 40 -6.97 6.92 8.73
C ARG A 40 -6.99 5.43 8.35
N ALA A 41 -7.94 4.67 8.90
CA ALA A 41 -8.04 3.23 8.68
C ALA A 41 -9.09 2.87 7.62
N PHE A 42 -8.83 1.81 6.86
CA PHE A 42 -9.77 1.25 5.89
C PHE A 42 -10.14 -0.16 6.28
N LEU A 43 -11.41 -0.38 6.60
CA LEU A 43 -11.96 -1.67 6.95
C LEU A 43 -12.93 -2.10 5.84
N TRP A 44 -12.73 -3.30 5.33
CA TRP A 44 -13.58 -3.88 4.30
C TRP A 44 -14.80 -4.56 4.92
N ASN A 45 -15.35 -5.58 4.26
CA ASN A 45 -16.62 -6.20 4.63
C ASN A 45 -16.44 -7.26 5.72
N ASP A 46 -17.44 -7.42 6.58
CA ASP A 46 -17.49 -8.50 7.58
C ASP A 46 -16.29 -8.54 8.55
N VAL A 47 -15.67 -7.37 8.80
CA VAL A 47 -14.51 -7.23 9.70
C VAL A 47 -14.95 -7.20 11.17
N HIS A 48 -14.24 -7.93 12.02
CA HIS A 48 -14.52 -8.02 13.45
C HIS A 48 -13.34 -7.45 14.26
N ILE A 49 -13.58 -6.39 15.02
CA ILE A 49 -12.60 -5.75 15.90
C ILE A 49 -13.00 -5.94 17.36
N GLY A 50 -12.06 -6.40 18.18
CA GLY A 50 -12.20 -6.54 19.62
C GLY A 50 -12.14 -5.21 20.38
N ASP A 51 -12.22 -5.32 21.69
CA ASP A 51 -12.18 -4.18 22.60
C ASP A 51 -10.75 -3.64 22.77
N GLY A 52 -10.60 -2.32 22.94
CA GLY A 52 -9.31 -1.66 23.19
C GLY A 52 -8.35 -1.62 22.00
N VAL A 53 -8.80 -2.00 20.81
CA VAL A 53 -7.95 -2.04 19.60
C VAL A 53 -7.62 -0.64 19.10
N LYS A 54 -6.38 -0.46 18.64
CA LYS A 54 -5.90 0.79 18.03
C LYS A 54 -5.38 0.52 16.65
N ILE A 55 -5.90 1.22 15.65
CA ILE A 55 -5.53 1.07 14.25
C ILE A 55 -5.18 2.45 13.69
N TYR A 56 -3.95 2.58 13.18
CA TYR A 56 -3.44 3.80 12.56
C TYR A 56 -3.05 3.51 11.12
N GLN A 57 -3.51 4.32 10.15
CA GLN A 57 -3.08 4.28 8.73
C GLN A 57 -2.90 2.86 8.18
N SER A 58 -3.91 2.01 8.36
CA SER A 58 -3.82 0.57 8.06
C SER A 58 -5.05 0.09 7.32
N ILE A 59 -4.89 -0.99 6.56
CA ILE A 59 -5.96 -1.64 5.79
C ILE A 59 -6.27 -3.00 6.42
N VAL A 60 -7.55 -3.26 6.61
CA VAL A 60 -8.08 -4.54 7.08
C VAL A 60 -9.08 -5.07 6.03
N CYS A 61 -8.72 -6.15 5.37
CA CYS A 61 -9.51 -6.77 4.30
C CYS A 61 -10.67 -7.63 4.84
N ASP A 62 -11.40 -8.27 3.92
CA ASP A 62 -12.66 -8.98 4.20
C ASP A 62 -12.50 -10.13 5.20
N GLU A 63 -13.50 -10.32 6.05
CA GLU A 63 -13.56 -11.44 7.02
C GLU A 63 -12.37 -11.49 8.02
N ALA A 64 -11.60 -10.40 8.15
CA ALA A 64 -10.52 -10.34 9.10
C ALA A 64 -11.03 -10.17 10.55
N GLU A 65 -10.39 -10.86 11.49
CA GLU A 65 -10.69 -10.74 12.93
C GLU A 65 -9.49 -10.19 13.70
N VAL A 66 -9.67 -9.06 14.35
CA VAL A 66 -8.70 -8.48 15.28
C VAL A 66 -9.21 -8.68 16.70
N LYS A 67 -8.47 -9.41 17.53
CA LYS A 67 -8.84 -9.65 18.94
C LYS A 67 -8.56 -8.41 19.81
N GLU A 68 -8.85 -8.54 21.10
CA GLU A 68 -8.72 -7.48 22.11
C GLU A 68 -7.27 -7.02 22.37
N ASP A 69 -7.12 -5.75 22.75
CA ASP A 69 -5.83 -5.11 23.11
C ASP A 69 -4.74 -5.21 22.02
N VAL A 70 -5.16 -5.17 20.75
CA VAL A 70 -4.23 -5.16 19.60
C VAL A 70 -3.92 -3.73 19.18
N THR A 71 -2.65 -3.46 18.88
CA THR A 71 -2.22 -2.18 18.30
C THR A 71 -1.57 -2.43 16.93
N LEU A 72 -2.19 -1.86 15.89
CA LEU A 72 -1.67 -1.82 14.53
C LEU A 72 -1.04 -0.45 14.29
N ASN A 73 0.28 -0.43 14.14
CA ASN A 73 1.01 0.78 13.78
C ASN A 73 0.74 1.18 12.31
N PRO A 74 1.10 2.41 11.90
CA PRO A 74 0.94 2.87 10.52
C PRO A 74 1.47 1.90 9.46
N HIS A 75 0.82 1.87 8.32
CA HIS A 75 1.20 1.08 7.14
C HIS A 75 1.05 -0.44 7.30
N CYS A 76 0.18 -0.91 8.21
CA CYS A 76 -0.10 -2.34 8.31
C CYS A 76 -1.20 -2.77 7.32
N VAL A 77 -1.07 -3.97 6.78
CA VAL A 77 -2.06 -4.59 5.88
C VAL A 77 -2.42 -5.97 6.42
N LEU A 78 -3.70 -6.18 6.72
CA LEU A 78 -4.25 -7.49 7.06
C LEU A 78 -5.07 -7.99 5.87
N THR A 79 -4.65 -9.10 5.25
CA THR A 79 -5.41 -9.69 4.14
C THR A 79 -6.69 -10.37 4.62
N SER A 80 -7.48 -10.86 3.67
CA SER A 80 -8.75 -11.51 3.95
C SER A 80 -8.58 -12.74 4.83
N GLN A 81 -9.56 -13.00 5.70
CA GLN A 81 -9.64 -14.16 6.60
C GLN A 81 -8.49 -14.30 7.62
N VAL A 82 -7.66 -13.26 7.77
CA VAL A 82 -6.59 -13.23 8.77
C VAL A 82 -7.19 -13.02 10.16
N VAL A 83 -6.69 -13.78 11.13
CA VAL A 83 -7.02 -13.60 12.54
C VAL A 83 -5.79 -13.12 13.28
N VAL A 84 -5.92 -12.04 14.02
CA VAL A 84 -4.88 -11.48 14.89
C VAL A 84 -5.26 -11.73 16.33
N GLY A 85 -4.41 -12.46 17.05
CA GLY A 85 -4.59 -12.80 18.46
C GLY A 85 -4.47 -11.59 19.40
N PRO A 86 -4.94 -11.74 20.66
CA PRO A 86 -5.03 -10.63 21.60
C PRO A 86 -3.65 -10.20 22.14
N ASN A 87 -3.56 -8.97 22.66
CA ASN A 87 -2.35 -8.40 23.28
C ASN A 87 -1.11 -8.40 22.36
N LYS A 88 -1.30 -8.06 21.07
CA LYS A 88 -0.22 -7.98 20.09
C LYS A 88 -0.05 -6.56 19.56
N VAL A 89 1.21 -6.18 19.37
CA VAL A 89 1.59 -4.91 18.77
C VAL A 89 2.35 -5.23 17.48
N PHE A 90 1.82 -4.77 16.35
CA PHE A 90 2.45 -4.95 15.05
C PHE A 90 3.28 -3.73 14.72
N PRO A 91 4.56 -3.88 14.34
CA PRO A 91 5.36 -2.76 13.88
C PRO A 91 4.79 -2.18 12.58
N GLU A 92 5.18 -0.96 12.25
CA GLU A 92 4.79 -0.34 10.98
C GLU A 92 5.18 -1.21 9.77
N GLY A 93 4.46 -1.08 8.65
CA GLY A 93 4.76 -1.82 7.41
C GLY A 93 4.54 -3.34 7.49
N THR A 94 3.87 -3.84 8.52
CA THR A 94 3.58 -5.26 8.68
C THR A 94 2.48 -5.68 7.71
N VAL A 95 2.74 -6.71 6.89
CA VAL A 95 1.72 -7.35 6.05
C VAL A 95 1.46 -8.75 6.59
N VAL A 96 0.21 -9.07 6.92
CA VAL A 96 -0.19 -10.41 7.37
C VAL A 96 -1.07 -11.03 6.30
N SER A 97 -0.64 -12.18 5.75
CA SER A 97 -1.31 -12.91 4.67
C SER A 97 -1.61 -14.35 5.04
N LEU A 98 -2.68 -14.94 4.50
CA LEU A 98 -2.88 -16.40 4.57
C LEU A 98 -2.05 -17.18 3.55
N HIS A 99 -1.61 -16.52 2.47
CA HIS A 99 -0.73 -17.13 1.48
C HIS A 99 0.72 -16.96 1.90
N PRO A 100 1.46 -18.06 2.13
CA PRO A 100 2.90 -17.98 2.34
C PRO A 100 3.59 -17.45 1.09
N ALA A 101 4.65 -16.64 1.25
CA ALA A 101 5.40 -16.04 0.14
C ALA A 101 6.09 -17.09 -0.78
N ASP A 102 6.13 -18.35 -0.36
CA ASP A 102 6.83 -19.44 -1.05
C ASP A 102 5.92 -20.30 -1.96
N GLU A 103 4.60 -20.06 -1.98
CA GLU A 103 3.71 -20.76 -2.91
C GLU A 103 3.52 -19.92 -4.17
N GLU A 104 4.48 -20.07 -5.10
CA GLU A 104 4.19 -19.91 -6.53
C GLU A 104 3.11 -20.96 -6.88
N GLU A 105 1.84 -20.64 -6.65
CA GLU A 105 0.74 -21.35 -7.31
C GLU A 105 0.86 -20.99 -8.80
N TYR A 106 1.63 -21.80 -9.53
CA TYR A 106 1.39 -22.00 -10.94
C TYR A 106 -0.06 -22.49 -11.04
N ASP A 107 -0.99 -21.59 -11.35
CA ASP A 107 -2.30 -21.94 -11.89
C ASP A 107 -2.08 -22.59 -13.27
N GLU A 108 -1.49 -23.78 -13.27
CA GLU A 108 -1.44 -24.66 -14.41
C GLU A 108 -2.76 -25.43 -14.40
N ASP A 109 -3.60 -25.10 -15.40
CA ASP A 109 -4.72 -25.88 -15.92
C ASP A 109 -6.11 -25.69 -15.28
N GLU A 110 -6.92 -24.78 -15.84
CA GLU A 110 -8.38 -24.96 -15.86
C GLU A 110 -9.00 -24.60 -17.22
N PHE A 111 -8.57 -25.32 -18.26
CA PHE A 111 -9.40 -25.61 -19.44
C PHE A 111 -9.70 -27.13 -19.45
N SER A 112 -10.50 -27.60 -18.50
CA SER A 112 -11.11 -28.94 -18.57
C SER A 112 -12.61 -28.80 -18.79
N ASP A 113 -13.00 -28.96 -20.05
CA ASP A 113 -14.36 -29.22 -20.49
C ASP A 113 -14.76 -30.64 -20.03
N ASP A 114 -15.71 -30.76 -19.10
CA ASP A 114 -16.79 -31.77 -19.05
C ASP A 114 -17.30 -32.11 -17.62
N ALA A 115 -18.61 -31.92 -17.45
CA ALA A 115 -19.60 -32.67 -16.66
C ALA A 115 -19.32 -33.18 -15.22
N ASP A 116 -20.09 -32.58 -14.30
CA ASP A 116 -20.82 -33.16 -13.15
C ASP A 116 -20.05 -33.70 -11.92
N VAL A 117 -20.75 -33.59 -10.78
CA VAL A 117 -20.51 -34.09 -9.41
C VAL A 117 -19.42 -33.47 -8.53
N SER A 118 -19.84 -32.42 -7.82
CA SER A 118 -19.72 -32.24 -6.35
C SER A 118 -18.62 -33.03 -5.62
N LYS A 119 -17.58 -32.32 -5.16
CA LYS A 119 -16.79 -32.73 -4.00
C LYS A 119 -16.50 -31.55 -3.07
N GLU A 120 -16.93 -31.77 -1.84
CA GLU A 120 -16.79 -31.00 -0.62
C GLU A 120 -15.34 -30.71 -0.21
N GLU A 121 -15.22 -29.60 0.51
CA GLU A 121 -14.29 -29.33 1.62
C GLU A 121 -12.80 -29.16 1.31
N SER A 122 -12.44 -27.88 1.14
CA SER A 122 -11.41 -27.16 1.91
C SER A 122 -10.39 -28.06 2.63
N LYS A 123 -9.38 -28.51 1.90
CA LYS A 123 -8.16 -29.05 2.50
C LYS A 123 -7.29 -27.91 3.03
N VAL A 124 -7.71 -27.33 4.16
CA VAL A 124 -6.83 -26.51 5.01
C VAL A 124 -5.76 -27.45 5.56
N LYS A 125 -4.65 -27.57 4.83
CA LYS A 125 -3.45 -28.24 5.31
C LYS A 125 -2.91 -27.39 6.47
N GLN A 126 -3.18 -27.85 7.69
CA GLN A 126 -2.55 -27.36 8.92
C GLN A 126 -1.02 -27.51 8.83
N LYS A 127 -0.34 -26.50 8.29
CA LYS A 127 1.01 -26.11 8.72
C LYS A 127 0.81 -24.95 9.68
N GLY A 128 1.12 -25.17 10.96
CA GLY A 128 0.80 -24.24 12.05
C GLY A 128 1.11 -22.79 11.69
N TYR A 129 0.10 -21.93 11.80
CA TYR A 129 0.25 -20.48 11.69
C TYR A 129 1.38 -20.00 12.62
N ASN A 130 2.04 -18.89 12.26
CA ASN A 130 3.11 -18.31 13.08
C ASN A 130 2.53 -17.68 14.35
N THR A 131 2.13 -18.56 15.27
CA THR A 131 1.37 -18.28 16.49
C THR A 131 2.13 -17.33 17.42
N GLU A 132 3.45 -17.26 17.29
CA GLU A 132 4.30 -16.34 18.05
C GLU A 132 4.19 -14.90 17.53
N GLU A 133 4.01 -14.69 16.23
CA GLU A 133 3.90 -13.36 15.64
C GLU A 133 2.44 -12.88 15.57
N VAL A 134 1.50 -13.73 15.13
CA VAL A 134 0.07 -13.36 15.05
C VAL A 134 -0.71 -13.61 16.36
N GLY A 135 -0.11 -14.25 17.36
CA GLY A 135 -0.73 -14.54 18.66
C GLY A 135 -1.35 -15.94 18.74
N LEU A 136 -1.64 -16.40 19.97
CA LEU A 136 -2.09 -17.77 20.30
C LEU A 136 -3.37 -18.23 19.58
N GLN A 137 -4.16 -17.28 19.09
CA GLN A 137 -5.40 -17.52 18.35
C GLN A 137 -5.33 -17.00 16.90
N GLY A 138 -4.16 -16.50 16.50
CA GLY A 138 -3.97 -15.87 15.20
C GLY A 138 -3.84 -16.89 14.07
N ARG A 139 -4.42 -16.56 12.92
CA ARG A 139 -4.32 -17.32 11.67
C ARG A 139 -3.78 -16.38 10.61
N GLY A 140 -2.54 -16.62 10.20
CA GLY A 140 -1.83 -15.81 9.21
C GLY A 140 -0.33 -16.05 9.26
N TYR A 141 0.32 -15.76 8.13
CA TYR A 141 1.75 -15.67 7.97
C TYR A 141 2.12 -14.19 7.88
N LEU A 142 3.13 -13.75 8.63
CA LEU A 142 3.73 -12.45 8.42
C LEU A 142 4.46 -12.52 7.08
N TRP A 143 4.04 -11.71 6.11
CA TRP A 143 4.75 -11.58 4.85
C TRP A 143 6.04 -10.81 5.13
N LYS A 144 7.16 -11.49 4.98
CA LYS A 144 8.48 -10.87 4.92
C LYS A 144 8.88 -10.86 3.45
N ALA A 145 9.11 -9.67 2.90
CA ALA A 145 9.77 -9.58 1.61
C ALA A 145 11.09 -10.35 1.71
N ALA A 146 11.33 -11.26 0.77
CA ALA A 146 12.62 -11.89 0.61
C ALA A 146 13.61 -10.83 0.10
N ASP A 147 14.18 -10.05 1.01
CA ASP A 147 15.57 -9.58 0.96
C ASP A 147 15.88 -8.73 2.20
N GLU A 148 16.80 -9.26 3.02
CA GLU A 148 17.46 -8.53 4.09
C GLU A 148 18.38 -7.47 3.49
N ASN A 149 17.87 -6.25 3.33
CA ASN A 149 18.67 -5.04 3.37
C ASN A 149 17.82 -3.91 3.94
N ASP A 150 18.21 -3.40 5.12
CA ASP A 150 17.50 -2.35 5.86
C ASP A 150 17.21 -1.09 5.00
N ALA A 151 17.99 -0.84 3.95
CA ALA A 151 17.79 0.28 3.04
C ALA A 151 16.58 0.12 2.09
N ASN A 152 16.07 -1.10 1.88
CA ASN A 152 15.03 -1.39 0.88
C ASN A 152 13.60 -1.41 1.47
N GLN A 153 13.46 -1.41 2.80
CA GLN A 153 12.15 -1.44 3.46
C GLN A 153 11.41 -0.11 3.34
N GLU A 154 12.12 1.02 3.36
CA GLU A 154 11.51 2.35 3.20
C GLU A 154 11.00 2.56 1.77
N GLU A 155 11.74 2.15 0.74
CA GLU A 155 11.32 2.27 -0.66
C GLU A 155 10.11 1.38 -1.00
N GLN A 156 10.07 0.16 -0.45
CA GLN A 156 8.91 -0.74 -0.62
C GLN A 156 7.67 -0.21 0.09
N ARG A 157 7.81 0.38 1.28
CA ARG A 157 6.72 1.06 1.98
C ARG A 157 6.23 2.29 1.22
N GLN A 158 7.14 3.07 0.65
CA GLN A 158 6.82 4.22 -0.20
C GLN A 158 6.07 3.81 -1.48
N SER A 159 6.34 2.61 -2.00
CA SER A 159 5.63 2.06 -3.16
C SER A 159 4.21 1.59 -2.84
N LEU A 160 3.97 1.06 -1.63
CA LEU A 160 2.65 0.56 -1.21
C LEU A 160 1.73 1.66 -0.64
N TRP A 161 2.30 2.64 0.06
CA TRP A 161 1.54 3.68 0.78
C TRP A 161 1.73 5.09 0.22
N GLY A 162 2.48 5.22 -0.88
CA GLY A 162 2.79 6.51 -1.50
C GLY A 162 3.76 7.34 -0.67
N LEU A 163 4.18 8.47 -1.25
CA LEU A 163 5.00 9.45 -0.53
C LEU A 163 4.15 10.07 0.59
N THR A 164 4.52 9.85 1.85
CA THR A 164 3.92 10.58 2.97
C THR A 164 4.38 12.03 2.89
N VAL A 165 3.63 12.86 2.16
CA VAL A 165 3.81 14.31 2.17
C VAL A 165 3.35 14.78 3.55
N LYS A 166 4.31 15.06 4.43
CA LYS A 166 4.04 15.81 5.65
C LYS A 166 3.64 17.21 5.22
N THR A 167 2.34 17.46 5.10
CA THR A 167 1.82 18.81 4.90
C THR A 167 2.01 19.55 6.22
N GLU A 168 3.17 20.18 6.37
CA GLU A 168 3.36 21.21 7.39
C GLU A 168 2.58 22.44 6.91
N GLU A 169 1.40 22.64 7.50
CA GLU A 169 0.62 23.86 7.28
C GLU A 169 1.30 25.05 7.98
N GLU A 170 1.59 26.06 7.16
CA GLU A 170 1.79 27.50 7.42
C GLU A 170 3.21 28.06 7.61
N SER A 171 3.70 28.68 6.52
CA SER A 171 3.89 30.14 6.51
C SER A 171 3.76 30.65 5.08
N GLU A 172 2.73 31.45 4.81
CA GLU A 172 2.61 32.22 3.58
C GLU A 172 3.72 33.27 3.51
N SER A 173 4.61 33.15 2.52
CA SER A 173 5.39 34.27 2.00
C SER A 173 5.55 34.13 0.50
N GLU A 174 4.76 34.97 -0.17
CA GLU A 174 4.84 35.29 -1.58
C GLU A 174 6.20 35.87 -1.96
N SER A 175 7.05 35.09 -2.63
CA SER A 175 8.01 35.65 -3.58
C SER A 175 8.48 34.60 -4.59
N ASP A 176 8.13 34.91 -5.83
CA ASP A 176 8.51 34.32 -7.10
C ASP A 176 9.99 33.90 -7.30
N MET A 177 10.14 32.94 -8.20
CA MET A 177 11.31 32.53 -9.01
C MET A 177 12.34 31.56 -8.39
N SER A 178 12.23 30.32 -8.88
CA SER A 178 13.21 29.21 -8.88
C SER A 178 14.65 29.62 -9.22
N PHE A 179 15.63 29.05 -8.52
CA PHE A 179 16.92 28.50 -9.01
C PHE A 179 17.78 28.04 -7.82
N GLY A 180 18.36 26.82 -7.87
CA GLY A 180 19.50 26.45 -7.01
C GLY A 180 19.67 24.96 -6.66
N SER A 181 20.43 24.24 -7.51
CA SER A 181 21.51 23.26 -7.20
C SER A 181 21.81 22.93 -5.71
N GLU A 182 22.19 21.73 -5.25
CA GLU A 182 22.82 20.53 -5.87
C GLU A 182 22.96 19.39 -4.82
N GLN A 183 22.82 18.13 -5.28
CA GLN A 183 23.47 16.85 -4.88
C GLN A 183 23.29 16.30 -3.43
N ILE A 184 23.14 14.99 -3.15
CA ILE A 184 23.82 13.77 -3.63
C ILE A 184 22.90 12.57 -3.30
N ASP A 185 22.62 11.65 -4.23
CA ASP A 185 23.01 10.23 -4.04
C ASP A 185 22.90 9.41 -5.33
N SER A 186 23.72 8.36 -5.41
CA SER A 186 24.13 7.68 -6.62
C SER A 186 23.73 6.20 -6.65
N ARG A 187 23.14 5.82 -7.80
CA ARG A 187 23.07 4.47 -8.44
C ARG A 187 21.91 3.58 -7.95
N THR A 188 21.01 3.12 -8.83
CA THR A 188 21.35 2.16 -9.91
C THR A 188 20.42 2.23 -11.15
N ALA A 189 21.03 2.34 -12.33
CA ALA A 189 20.58 1.91 -13.68
C ALA A 189 19.12 2.19 -14.13
N SER A 190 18.84 3.45 -14.45
CA SER A 190 17.85 3.90 -15.43
C SER A 190 18.50 5.05 -16.23
N PRO A 191 18.10 5.37 -17.48
CA PRO A 191 18.73 6.48 -18.21
C PRO A 191 18.78 7.70 -17.30
N GLN A 192 19.97 8.30 -17.13
CA GLN A 192 20.13 9.41 -16.18
C GLN A 192 19.04 10.44 -16.50
N MET A 193 18.33 10.95 -15.50
CA MET A 193 17.38 12.05 -15.72
C MET A 193 18.04 13.23 -16.46
N ASP A 194 19.37 13.31 -16.40
CA ASP A 194 20.20 14.23 -17.16
C ASP A 194 20.25 13.92 -18.67
N ASP A 195 20.34 12.65 -19.09
CA ASP A 195 20.38 12.27 -20.51
C ASP A 195 19.08 12.68 -21.23
N ILE A 196 17.94 12.50 -20.56
CA ILE A 196 16.63 12.90 -21.09
C ILE A 196 16.55 14.41 -21.23
N LYS A 197 17.07 15.17 -20.26
CA LYS A 197 17.08 16.64 -20.30
C LYS A 197 18.06 17.17 -21.36
N VAL A 198 19.21 16.51 -21.52
CA VAL A 198 20.20 16.85 -22.56
C VAL A 198 19.60 16.61 -23.94
N PHE A 199 18.95 15.45 -24.16
CA PHE A 199 18.26 15.15 -25.40
C PHE A 199 17.14 16.17 -25.69
N GLN A 200 16.32 16.51 -24.70
CA GLN A 200 15.26 17.52 -24.86
C GLN A 200 15.81 18.89 -25.25
N ASN A 201 16.93 19.32 -24.65
CA ASN A 201 17.59 20.57 -25.01
C ASN A 201 18.20 20.54 -26.42
N GLU A 202 18.74 19.40 -26.85
CA GLU A 202 19.32 19.23 -28.18
C GLU A 202 18.26 19.19 -29.29
N VAL A 203 17.14 18.51 -29.05
CA VAL A 203 15.97 18.53 -29.93
C VAL A 203 15.37 19.92 -30.02
N LEU A 204 15.27 20.64 -28.89
CA LEU A 204 14.79 22.01 -28.86
C LEU A 204 15.68 22.95 -29.69
N GLY A 205 17.00 22.82 -29.56
CA GLY A 205 17.96 23.58 -30.36
C GLY A 205 17.85 23.27 -31.85
N THR A 206 17.62 22.01 -32.21
CA THR A 206 17.42 21.57 -33.60
C THR A 206 16.14 22.16 -34.20
N LEU A 207 15.04 22.17 -33.44
CA LEU A 207 13.78 22.78 -33.86
C LEU A 207 13.89 24.30 -34.01
N GLN A 208 14.54 24.98 -33.07
CA GLN A 208 14.73 26.43 -33.12
C GLN A 208 15.57 26.84 -34.33
N ARG A 209 16.66 26.12 -34.61
CA ARG A 209 17.45 26.33 -35.83
C ARG A 209 16.64 26.02 -37.09
N GLY A 210 15.80 24.98 -37.04
CA GLY A 210 14.88 24.64 -38.13
C GLY A 210 13.93 25.78 -38.50
N GLU A 211 13.43 26.50 -37.48
CA GLU A 211 12.59 27.68 -37.66
C GLU A 211 13.37 28.88 -38.22
N GLU A 212 14.56 29.16 -37.68
CA GLU A 212 15.40 30.30 -38.09
C GLU A 212 15.96 30.13 -39.52
N GLU A 213 16.38 28.91 -39.89
CA GLU A 213 16.99 28.61 -41.18
C GLU A 213 15.99 28.10 -42.24
N LYS A 214 14.70 27.96 -41.90
CA LYS A 214 13.63 27.41 -42.76
C LYS A 214 13.99 26.04 -43.36
N ILE A 215 14.46 25.14 -42.52
CA ILE A 215 14.82 23.78 -42.91
C ILE A 215 13.54 22.97 -43.18
N SER A 216 13.52 22.15 -44.23
CA SER A 216 12.37 21.29 -44.55
C SER A 216 12.19 20.19 -43.49
N CYS A 217 10.93 19.82 -43.20
CA CYS A 217 10.59 18.84 -42.17
C CYS A 217 11.32 17.50 -42.33
N ASP A 218 11.54 17.04 -43.57
CA ASP A 218 12.24 15.78 -43.85
C ASP A 218 13.71 15.80 -43.38
N ASN A 219 14.37 16.97 -43.42
CA ASN A 219 15.74 17.13 -42.95
C ASN A 219 15.80 17.23 -41.42
N LEU A 220 14.81 17.89 -40.79
CA LEU A 220 14.70 17.95 -39.33
C LEU A 220 14.48 16.56 -38.71
N VAL A 221 13.70 15.71 -39.37
CA VAL A 221 13.49 14.31 -38.93
C VAL A 221 14.80 13.51 -38.98
N LEU A 222 15.63 13.70 -40.02
CA LEU A 222 16.92 13.03 -40.11
C LEU A 222 17.89 13.50 -39.01
N GLU A 223 17.90 14.80 -38.71
CA GLU A 223 18.73 15.36 -37.64
C GLU A 223 18.30 14.82 -36.26
N ILE A 224 16.99 14.86 -35.95
CA ILE A 224 16.47 14.34 -34.68
C ILE A 224 16.72 12.83 -34.54
N ASN A 225 16.58 12.04 -35.60
CA ASN A 225 16.87 10.61 -35.57
C ASN A 225 18.38 10.30 -35.44
N SER A 226 19.25 11.29 -35.68
CA SER A 226 20.69 11.15 -35.47
C SER A 226 21.12 11.47 -34.05
N LEU A 227 20.29 12.17 -33.27
CA LEU A 227 20.48 12.42 -31.85
C LEU A 227 20.20 11.12 -31.08
N LYS A 228 21.14 10.70 -30.25
CA LYS A 228 21.15 9.38 -29.60
C LYS A 228 21.16 9.51 -28.09
#